data_AF-A0A1B8ZQK5-F1
#
_entry.id   AF-A0A1B8ZQK5-F1
#
_cell.length_a   1.000
_cell.length_b   1.000
_cell.length_c   1.000
_cell.angle_alpha   90.00
_cell.angle_beta   90.00
_cell.angle_gamma   90.00
#
_symmetry.space_group_name_H-M   'P 1'
#
loop_
_entity.id
_entity.type
_entity.pdbx_description
1 polymer ?
#
loop_
_entity_poly.entity_id
_entity_poly.type
_entity_poly.pdbx_seq_one_letter_code
_entity_poly.pdbx_strand_id
1 'polypeptide(L)'
;MELRKILHSESKSHNEPPLTYDEAVELFNRLDWTDENTFYNQDFGDSYLQLKAMRNDEVFDNKDIKVEILVDENIIKFAVTKVTREEALDLIKYYFEHSEIGDITSYTTEFI
;
A
#
# COMPACT_ATOMS: atom_id res chain seq x y z
N MET A 1 9.32 14.83 11.58
CA MET A 1 8.70 14.61 10.26
C MET A 1 9.22 13.26 9.81
N GLU A 2 8.35 12.25 9.83
CA GLU A 2 8.74 10.89 9.46
C GLU A 2 8.99 10.81 7.95
N LEU A 3 9.99 10.03 7.57
CA LEU A 3 10.31 9.76 6.18
C LEU A 3 10.14 8.27 5.94
N ARG A 4 9.47 7.91 4.85
CA ARG A 4 9.26 6.51 4.48
C ARG A 4 9.83 6.23 3.12
N LYS A 5 10.44 5.07 2.97
CA LYS A 5 10.84 4.57 1.66
C LYS A 5 9.60 4.09 0.93
N ILE A 6 9.41 4.56 -0.29
CA ILE A 6 8.28 4.19 -1.13
C ILE A 6 8.79 3.67 -2.48
N LEU A 7 8.27 2.53 -2.92
CA LEU A 7 8.48 1.99 -4.25
C LEU A 7 7.15 2.02 -5.01
N HIS A 8 7.16 2.44 -6.28
CA HIS A 8 5.93 2.55 -7.07
C HIS A 8 6.15 2.27 -8.56
N SER A 9 5.05 2.14 -9.31
CA SER A 9 5.08 1.71 -10.72
C SER A 9 5.74 2.71 -11.68
N GLU A 10 5.56 4.03 -11.44
CA GLU A 10 6.17 5.07 -12.28
C GLU A 10 7.70 5.16 -12.16
N SER A 11 8.25 4.89 -10.97
CA SER A 11 9.70 4.87 -10.72
C SER A 11 10.16 3.44 -10.42
N LYS A 12 10.55 2.71 -11.48
CA LYS A 12 11.12 1.35 -11.32
C LYS A 12 12.53 1.35 -10.67
N SER A 13 12.91 2.42 -9.97
CA SER A 13 14.23 2.63 -9.38
C SER A 13 14.18 2.45 -7.87
N HIS A 14 14.95 1.50 -7.33
CA HIS A 14 15.06 1.29 -5.88
C HIS A 14 15.85 2.38 -5.13
N ASN A 15 16.29 3.42 -5.85
CA ASN A 15 17.17 4.47 -5.35
C ASN A 15 16.47 5.80 -5.11
N GLU A 16 15.14 5.85 -5.10
CA GLU A 16 14.44 7.08 -4.75
C GLU A 16 14.67 7.45 -3.28
N PRO A 17 14.85 8.75 -2.97
CA PRO A 17 14.98 9.20 -1.60
C PRO A 17 13.69 8.90 -0.83
N PRO A 18 13.77 8.63 0.48
CA PRO A 18 12.59 8.56 1.33
C PRO A 18 11.74 9.82 1.22
N LEU A 19 10.43 9.63 1.17
CA LEU A 19 9.45 10.71 1.00
C LEU A 19 8.80 11.07 2.33
N THR A 20 8.37 12.32 2.42
CA THR A 20 7.52 12.84 3.48
C THR A 20 6.06 12.41 3.25
N TYR A 21 5.19 12.59 4.25
CA TYR A 21 3.78 12.27 4.11
C TYR A 21 3.12 13.03 2.95
N ASP A 22 3.36 14.34 2.86
CA ASP A 22 2.75 15.18 1.81
C ASP A 22 3.22 14.74 0.41
N GLU A 23 4.50 14.41 0.24
CA GLU A 23 5.05 13.89 -1.01
C GLU A 23 4.49 12.50 -1.35
N ALA A 24 4.29 11.64 -0.34
CA ALA A 24 3.69 10.32 -0.52
C ALA A 24 2.22 10.42 -0.97
N VAL A 25 1.46 11.37 -0.42
CA VAL A 25 0.08 11.66 -0.84
C VAL A 25 0.03 12.22 -2.25
N GLU A 26 0.92 13.16 -2.59
CA GLU A 26 1.03 13.70 -3.95
C GLU A 26 1.34 12.59 -4.96
N LEU A 27 2.31 11.73 -4.63
CA LEU A 27 2.65 10.55 -5.42
C LEU A 27 1.43 9.63 -5.61
N PHE A 28 0.77 9.22 -4.52
CA PHE A 28 -0.39 8.33 -4.57
C PHE A 28 -1.51 8.86 -5.48
N ASN A 29 -1.78 10.17 -5.42
CA ASN A 29 -2.80 10.82 -6.24
C ASN A 29 -2.42 10.95 -7.71
N ARG A 30 -1.13 10.92 -8.03
CA ARG A 30 -0.63 10.97 -9.41
C ARG A 30 -0.70 9.60 -10.11
N LEU A 31 -0.57 8.52 -9.34
CA LEU A 31 -0.59 7.16 -9.89
C LEU A 31 -1.92 6.84 -10.61
N ASP A 32 -1.81 6.17 -11.76
CA ASP A 32 -2.97 5.71 -12.51
C ASP A 32 -3.49 4.36 -11.98
N TRP A 33 -4.43 4.42 -11.04
CA TRP A 33 -5.07 3.25 -10.46
C TRP A 33 -6.02 2.49 -11.42
N THR A 34 -6.17 2.94 -12.67
CA THR A 34 -6.86 2.18 -13.72
C THR A 34 -5.94 1.24 -14.49
N ASP A 35 -4.63 1.43 -14.40
CA ASP A 35 -3.63 0.49 -14.91
C ASP A 35 -3.37 -0.63 -13.88
N GLU A 36 -3.65 -1.88 -14.27
CA GLU A 36 -3.46 -3.07 -13.43
C GLU A 36 -1.98 -3.30 -13.01
N ASN A 37 -1.03 -2.62 -13.67
CA ASN A 37 0.39 -2.66 -13.30
C ASN A 37 0.76 -1.61 -12.23
N THR A 38 -0.18 -0.74 -11.83
CA THR A 38 0.07 0.28 -10.82
C THR A 38 0.19 -0.33 -9.43
N PHE A 39 1.25 0.07 -8.74
CA PHE A 39 1.46 -0.30 -7.35
C PHE A 39 2.13 0.83 -6.57
N TYR A 40 1.96 0.76 -5.26
CA TYR A 40 2.62 1.60 -4.27
C TYR A 40 3.01 0.69 -3.09
N ASN A 41 4.25 0.78 -2.63
CA ASN A 41 4.77 0.00 -1.50
C ASN A 41 5.48 0.94 -0.53
N GLN A 42 5.06 0.95 0.74
CA GLN A 42 5.64 1.76 1.80
C GLN A 42 6.16 0.87 2.93
N ASP A 43 7.45 0.98 3.22
CA ASP A 43 8.08 0.25 4.34
C ASP A 43 7.65 0.83 5.70
N PHE A 44 7.32 -0.02 6.66
CA PHE A 44 7.09 0.38 8.06
C PHE A 44 7.51 -0.72 9.05
N GLY A 45 8.34 -0.36 10.04
CA GLY A 45 8.89 -1.36 10.98
C GLY A 45 9.60 -2.49 10.24
N ASP A 46 9.24 -3.74 10.57
CA ASP A 46 9.71 -4.96 9.90
C ASP A 46 8.72 -5.47 8.82
N SER A 47 7.82 -4.60 8.35
CA SER A 47 6.75 -4.92 7.40
C SER A 47 6.67 -3.87 6.28
N TYR A 48 5.72 -4.05 5.36
CA TYR A 48 5.39 -3.06 4.34
C TYR A 48 3.89 -3.06 4.03
N LEU A 49 3.39 -1.88 3.64
CA LEU A 49 2.06 -1.66 3.09
C LEU A 49 2.18 -1.68 1.58
N GLN A 50 1.52 -2.64 0.93
CA GLN A 50 1.44 -2.71 -0.53
C GLN A 50 0.01 -2.42 -1.00
N LEU A 51 -0.10 -1.47 -1.92
CA LEU A 51 -1.32 -1.10 -2.62
C LEU A 51 -1.16 -1.48 -4.09
N LYS A 52 -2.13 -2.18 -4.66
CA LYS A 52 -2.16 -2.59 -6.07
C LYS A 52 -3.47 -2.19 -6.71
N ALA A 53 -3.43 -1.72 -7.94
CA ALA A 53 -4.64 -1.52 -8.73
C ALA A 53 -5.37 -2.87 -8.89
N MET A 54 -6.68 -2.84 -8.67
CA MET A 54 -7.56 -3.99 -8.92
C MET A 54 -7.75 -4.19 -10.43
N ARG A 55 -7.97 -5.44 -10.85
CA ARG A 55 -8.44 -5.71 -12.20
C ARG A 55 -9.82 -5.11 -12.41
N ASN A 56 -10.10 -4.58 -13.60
CA ASN A 56 -11.34 -3.85 -13.87
C ASN A 56 -12.62 -4.68 -13.62
N ASP A 57 -12.56 -6.01 -13.79
CA ASP A 57 -13.65 -6.94 -13.52
C ASP A 57 -13.82 -7.30 -12.03
N GLU A 58 -12.87 -6.92 -11.19
CA GLU A 58 -12.87 -7.19 -9.74
C GLU A 58 -13.17 -5.95 -8.89
N VAL A 59 -13.30 -4.78 -9.53
CA VAL A 59 -13.71 -3.52 -8.89
C VAL A 59 -15.20 -3.60 -8.53
N PHE A 60 -15.49 -3.39 -7.25
CA PHE A 60 -16.86 -3.40 -6.73
C PHE A 60 -16.98 -2.36 -5.61
N ASP A 61 -18.12 -1.67 -5.52
CA ASP A 61 -18.37 -0.65 -4.49
C ASP A 61 -17.30 0.46 -4.45
N ASN A 62 -16.79 0.86 -5.62
CA ASN A 62 -15.68 1.82 -5.79
C ASN A 62 -14.35 1.40 -5.13
N LYS A 63 -14.20 0.12 -4.76
CA LYS A 63 -12.94 -0.42 -4.24
C LYS A 63 -12.05 -0.86 -5.39
N ASP A 64 -11.20 0.05 -5.83
CA ASP A 64 -10.27 -0.12 -6.95
C ASP A 64 -8.83 -0.43 -6.50
N ILE A 65 -8.58 -0.55 -5.19
CA ILE A 65 -7.25 -0.83 -4.63
C ILE A 65 -7.28 -2.09 -3.76
N LYS A 66 -6.38 -3.04 -4.05
CA LYS A 66 -6.03 -4.14 -3.16
C LYS A 66 -4.96 -3.66 -2.19
N VAL A 67 -5.18 -3.92 -0.90
CA VAL A 67 -4.20 -3.72 0.16
C VAL A 67 -3.60 -5.07 0.52
N GLU A 68 -2.29 -5.12 0.68
CA GLU A 68 -1.55 -6.26 1.20
C GLU A 68 -0.56 -5.78 2.26
N ILE A 69 -0.59 -6.37 3.45
CA ILE A 69 0.34 -6.07 4.54
C ILE A 69 1.12 -7.33 4.88
N LEU A 70 2.45 -7.25 4.85
CA LEU A 70 3.29 -8.39 5.20
C LEU A 70 3.18 -8.70 6.70
N VAL A 71 2.72 -9.90 7.04
CA VAL A 71 2.56 -10.33 8.44
C VAL A 71 3.67 -11.27 8.88
N ASP A 72 4.19 -12.08 7.97
CA ASP A 72 5.30 -13.01 8.24
C ASP A 72 6.14 -13.20 6.99
N GLU A 73 7.40 -12.77 7.03
CA GLU A 73 8.35 -12.88 5.92
C GLU A 73 8.85 -14.32 5.69
N ASN A 74 8.83 -15.18 6.71
CA ASN A 74 9.38 -16.54 6.61
C ASN A 74 8.50 -17.45 5.74
N ILE A 75 7.20 -17.18 5.74
CA ILE A 75 6.18 -17.93 5.00
C ILE A 75 5.41 -17.05 4.00
N ILE A 76 5.91 -15.84 3.72
CA ILE A 76 5.34 -14.86 2.79
C ILE A 76 3.81 -14.76 2.96
N LYS A 77 3.40 -14.39 4.18
CA LYS A 77 1.98 -14.30 4.58
C LYS A 77 1.52 -12.85 4.55
N PHE A 78 0.41 -12.60 3.86
CA PHE A 78 -0.19 -11.27 3.74
C PHE A 78 -1.57 -11.20 4.40
N ALA A 79 -1.82 -10.09 5.10
CA ALA A 79 -3.18 -9.65 5.38
C ALA A 79 -3.67 -8.82 4.20
N VAL A 80 -4.83 -9.18 3.64
CA VAL A 80 -5.34 -8.61 2.40
C VAL A 80 -6.79 -8.14 2.52
N THR A 81 -7.07 -6.99 1.92
CA THR A 81 -8.41 -6.42 1.81
C THR A 81 -8.54 -5.56 0.56
N LYS A 82 -9.76 -5.10 0.26
CA LYS A 82 -10.05 -4.16 -0.83
C LYS A 82 -10.59 -2.86 -0.24
N VAL A 83 -10.10 -1.75 -0.75
CA VAL A 83 -10.39 -0.41 -0.23
C VAL A 83 -10.66 0.58 -1.35
N THR A 84 -11.35 1.65 -1.00
CA THR A 84 -11.44 2.87 -1.79
C THR A 84 -10.14 3.67 -1.69
N ARG A 85 -9.97 4.67 -2.54
CA ARG A 85 -8.79 5.56 -2.51
C ARG A 85 -8.69 6.38 -1.21
N GLU A 86 -9.82 6.77 -0.63
CA GLU A 86 -9.86 7.51 0.63
C GLU A 86 -9.37 6.64 1.79
N GLU A 87 -9.88 5.41 1.89
CA GLU A 87 -9.41 4.42 2.87
C GLU A 87 -7.91 4.09 2.67
N ALA A 88 -7.42 4.05 1.43
CA ALA A 88 -6.00 3.86 1.15
C ALA A 88 -5.13 5.03 1.66
N LEU A 89 -5.59 6.27 1.51
CA LEU A 89 -4.90 7.44 2.06
C LEU A 89 -4.87 7.42 3.59
N ASP A 90 -5.96 6.99 4.23
CA ASP A 90 -5.99 6.80 5.69
C ASP A 90 -4.97 5.75 6.15
N LEU A 91 -4.81 4.65 5.40
CA LEU A 91 -3.79 3.64 5.68
C LEU A 91 -2.37 4.19 5.48
N ILE A 92 -2.11 4.92 4.39
CA ILE A 92 -0.82 5.58 4.15
C ILE A 92 -0.47 6.48 5.34
N LYS A 93 -1.41 7.31 5.78
CA LYS A 93 -1.23 8.19 6.95
C LYS A 93 -0.92 7.39 8.21
N TYR A 94 -1.73 6.37 8.50
CA TYR A 94 -1.55 5.54 9.68
C TYR A 94 -0.14 4.93 9.73
N TYR A 95 0.33 4.33 8.63
CA TYR A 95 1.65 3.70 8.57
C TYR A 95 2.81 4.68 8.36
N PHE A 96 2.54 5.95 8.09
CA PHE A 96 3.53 7.01 8.26
C PHE A 96 3.78 7.26 9.75
N GLU A 97 2.69 7.34 10.53
CA GLU A 97 2.70 7.68 11.96
C GLU A 97 3.07 6.49 12.88
N HIS A 98 2.86 5.25 12.41
CA HIS A 98 3.04 4.03 13.21
C HIS A 98 3.96 3.04 12.48
N SER A 99 4.76 2.29 13.24
CA SER A 99 5.68 1.26 12.72
C SER A 99 5.24 -0.16 13.08
N GLU A 100 4.05 -0.31 13.65
CA GLU A 100 3.46 -1.59 14.02
C GLU A 100 2.24 -1.90 13.14
N ILE A 101 1.91 -3.18 12.99
CA ILE A 101 0.71 -3.61 12.25
C ILE A 101 -0.53 -3.17 13.04
N GLY A 102 -1.41 -2.40 12.40
CA GLY A 102 -2.68 -1.97 12.98
C GLY A 102 -3.72 -3.09 13.10
N ASP A 103 -4.97 -2.73 13.38
CA ASP A 103 -6.06 -3.70 13.42
C ASP A 103 -6.37 -4.27 12.02
N ILE A 104 -6.03 -5.54 11.82
CA ILE A 104 -6.26 -6.30 10.58
C ILE A 104 -7.30 -7.42 10.76
N THR A 105 -8.12 -7.38 11.82
CA THR A 105 -9.11 -8.44 12.11
C THR A 105 -10.16 -8.64 11.01
N SER A 106 -10.45 -7.59 10.23
CA SER A 106 -11.35 -7.64 9.09
C SER A 106 -10.70 -8.12 7.79
N TYR A 107 -9.37 -8.35 7.78
CA TYR A 107 -8.60 -8.69 6.59
C TYR A 107 -8.61 -10.21 6.40
N THR A 108 -8.63 -10.63 5.15
CA THR A 108 -8.41 -12.04 4.79
C THR A 108 -6.91 -12.33 4.75
N THR A 109 -6.51 -13.61 4.82
CA THR A 109 -5.09 -14.00 4.75
C THR A 109 -4.80 -14.67 3.41
N GLU A 110 -3.73 -14.25 2.75
CA GLU A 110 -3.16 -14.90 1.57
C GLU A 110 -1.74 -15.40 1.84
N PHE A 111 -1.36 -16.50 1.21
CA PHE A 111 -0.03 -17.12 1.27
C PHE A 111 0.51 -17.23 -0.15
N ILE A 112 1.79 -16.91 -0.37
CA ILE A 112 2.46 -16.99 -1.67
C ILE A 112 3.57 -18.03 -1.64
#